data_AF-A0A7C5AET8-F1
#
_entry.id   AF-A0A7C5AET8-F1
#
_cell.length_a   1.000
_cell.length_b   1.000
_cell.length_c   1.000
_cell.angle_alpha   90.00
_cell.angle_beta   90.00
_cell.angle_gamma   90.00
#
_symmetry.space_group_name_H-M   'P 1'
#
loop_
_entity.id
_entity.type
_entity.pdbx_description
1 polymer ?
#
loop_
_entity_poly.entity_id
_entity_poly.type
_entity_poly.pdbx_seq_one_letter_code
_entity_poly.pdbx_strand_id
1 'polypeptide(L)'
;MKIGDWFVVPLFEGMMAIDGGAAFGVIPWTDWSEWMAPDAQNRVDLSLCFFLVQGRGHNLLIDTGFGDKRSPEEMETLGVRKRATTGEL
;
A
#
# COMPACT_ATOMS: atom_id res chain seq x y z
N MET A 1 15.23 -3.14 -6.92
CA MET A 1 15.99 -4.40 -6.91
C MET A 1 16.17 -4.93 -8.34
N LYS A 2 17.21 -5.72 -8.60
CA LYS A 2 17.43 -6.37 -9.93
C LYS A 2 17.10 -7.86 -9.84
N ILE A 3 16.36 -8.39 -10.83
CA ILE A 3 15.98 -9.80 -10.97
C ILE A 3 16.26 -10.23 -12.41
N GLY A 4 17.40 -10.89 -12.65
CA GLY A 4 17.88 -11.17 -14.01
C GLY A 4 18.04 -9.87 -14.81
N ASP A 5 17.43 -9.80 -15.99
CA ASP A 5 17.44 -8.61 -16.87
C ASP A 5 16.39 -7.55 -16.50
N TRP A 6 15.69 -7.74 -15.38
CA TRP A 6 14.63 -6.84 -14.92
C TRP A 6 15.08 -6.01 -13.72
N PHE A 7 14.69 -4.74 -13.72
CA PHE A 7 14.76 -3.82 -12.60
C PHE A 7 13.35 -3.60 -12.06
N VAL A 8 13.18 -3.77 -10.75
CA VAL A 8 11.90 -3.59 -10.05
C VAL A 8 12.07 -2.44 -9.06
N VAL A 9 11.31 -1.37 -9.24
CA VAL A 9 11.32 -0.17 -8.42
C VAL A 9 9.99 -0.11 -7.65
N PRO A 10 10.01 -0.14 -6.31
CA PRO A 10 8.81 0.09 -5.53
C PRO A 10 8.45 1.58 -5.57
N LEU A 11 7.17 1.86 -5.75
CA LEU A 11 6.56 3.17 -5.72
C LEU A 11 5.56 3.19 -4.57
N PHE A 12 5.50 4.30 -3.84
CA PHE A 12 4.68 4.42 -2.64
C PHE A 12 3.85 5.70 -2.70
N GLU A 13 2.52 5.57 -2.64
CA GLU A 13 1.62 6.73 -2.57
C GLU A 13 1.32 7.14 -1.12
N GLY A 14 1.30 6.18 -0.20
CA GLY A 14 0.94 6.43 1.18
C GLY A 14 0.51 5.18 1.92
N MET A 15 -0.24 5.38 2.99
CA MET A 15 -0.87 4.32 3.80
C MET A 15 -2.38 4.50 3.80
N MET A 16 -3.11 3.42 3.98
CA MET A 16 -4.54 3.42 4.32
C MET A 16 -4.76 2.66 5.63
N ALA A 17 -5.80 3.02 6.37
CA ALA A 17 -6.22 2.29 7.56
C ALA A 17 -7.43 1.42 7.22
N ILE A 18 -7.31 0.11 7.45
CA ILE A 18 -8.39 -0.86 7.23
C ILE A 18 -8.71 -1.57 8.54
N ASP A 19 -9.97 -1.94 8.78
CA ASP A 19 -10.30 -2.81 9.91
C ASP A 19 -9.46 -4.10 9.87
N GLY A 20 -8.80 -4.43 10.98
CA GLY A 20 -7.89 -5.56 11.07
C GLY A 20 -8.59 -6.90 10.89
N GLY A 21 -9.85 -7.02 11.34
CA GLY A 21 -10.67 -8.20 11.08
C GLY A 21 -10.97 -8.36 9.59
N ALA A 22 -11.27 -7.27 8.88
CA ALA A 22 -11.44 -7.29 7.44
C ALA A 22 -10.14 -7.62 6.68
N ALA A 23 -8.99 -7.15 7.17
CA ALA A 23 -7.69 -7.43 6.56
C ALA A 23 -7.24 -8.89 6.70
N PHE A 24 -7.49 -9.50 7.86
CA PHE A 24 -7.00 -10.84 8.19
C PHE A 24 -8.07 -11.94 8.20
N GLY A 25 -9.34 -11.57 8.02
CA GLY A 25 -10.46 -12.48 7.87
C GLY A 25 -10.63 -13.39 9.09
N VAL A 26 -10.39 -14.69 8.90
CA VAL A 26 -10.61 -15.72 9.92
C VAL A 26 -9.46 -15.85 10.93
N ILE A 27 -8.34 -15.16 10.71
CA ILE A 27 -7.18 -15.22 11.60
C ILE A 27 -7.53 -14.51 12.93
N PRO A 28 -7.34 -15.16 14.09
CA PRO A 28 -7.62 -14.56 15.39
C PRO A 28 -6.83 -13.26 15.63
N TRP A 29 -7.48 -12.28 16.27
CA TRP A 29 -6.85 -11.02 16.68
C TRP A 29 -5.58 -11.23 17.51
N THR A 30 -5.59 -12.23 18.39
CA THR A 30 -4.43 -12.59 19.23
C THR A 30 -3.21 -12.96 18.41
N ASP A 31 -3.38 -13.44 17.18
CA ASP A 31 -2.28 -13.93 16.35
C ASP A 31 -1.76 -12.82 15.44
N TRP A 32 -2.66 -12.05 14.80
CA TRP A 32 -2.23 -10.99 13.87
C TRP A 32 -1.80 -9.69 14.56
N SER A 33 -2.35 -9.39 15.75
CA SER A 33 -2.02 -8.16 16.47
C SER A 33 -0.58 -8.15 17.02
N GLU A 34 0.07 -9.31 17.11
CA GLU A 34 1.47 -9.41 17.55
C GLU A 34 2.46 -8.80 16.55
N TRP A 35 2.20 -8.93 15.24
CA TRP A 35 3.07 -8.44 14.18
C TRP A 35 2.51 -7.24 13.43
N MET A 36 1.22 -6.93 13.62
CA MET A 36 0.60 -5.72 13.10
C MET A 36 -0.29 -5.07 14.16
N ALA A 37 0.30 -4.17 14.94
CA ALA A 37 -0.39 -3.46 16.00
C ALA A 37 -1.55 -2.62 15.45
N PRO A 38 -2.80 -2.90 15.84
CA PRO A 38 -3.92 -2.08 15.42
C PRO A 38 -4.01 -0.77 16.22
N ASP A 39 -4.69 0.22 15.65
CA ASP A 39 -5.07 1.44 16.35
C ASP A 39 -6.23 1.22 17.33
N ALA A 40 -6.63 2.28 18.04
CA ALA A 40 -7.73 2.23 19.01
C ALA A 40 -9.11 1.94 18.37
N GLN A 41 -9.23 1.94 17.05
CA GLN A 41 -10.43 1.58 16.29
C GLN A 41 -10.29 0.18 15.65
N ASN A 42 -9.32 -0.64 16.07
CA ASN A 42 -9.02 -1.95 15.52
C ASN A 42 -8.55 -1.93 14.04
N ARG A 43 -7.99 -0.80 13.57
CA ARG A 43 -7.50 -0.70 12.19
C ARG A 43 -6.00 -0.93 12.10
N VAL A 44 -5.57 -1.49 10.98
CA VAL A 44 -4.17 -1.69 10.65
C VAL A 44 -3.76 -0.89 9.42
N ASP A 45 -2.48 -0.56 9.36
CA ASP A 45 -1.90 0.20 8.27
C ASP A 45 -1.51 -0.70 7.10
N LEU A 46 -2.09 -0.43 5.93
CA LEU A 46 -1.70 -1.04 4.67
C LEU A 46 -1.02 -0.01 3.77
N SER A 47 0.16 -0.38 3.25
CA SER A 47 0.89 0.45 2.30
C SER A 47 0.24 0.42 0.93
N LEU A 48 0.00 1.60 0.36
CA LEU A 48 -0.33 1.79 -1.06
C LEU A 48 0.97 1.73 -1.87
N CYS A 49 1.50 0.51 -2.02
CA CYS A 49 2.73 0.21 -2.75
C CYS A 49 2.43 -0.43 -4.10
N PHE A 50 3.10 0.04 -5.14
CA PHE A 50 3.02 -0.48 -6.51
C PHE A 50 4.42 -0.53 -7.12
N PHE A 51 4.57 -1.14 -8.30
CA PHE A 51 5.90 -1.40 -8.85
C PHE A 51 6.05 -0.98 -10.29
N LEU A 52 7.12 -0.24 -10.59
CA LEU A 52 7.64 -0.08 -11.94
C LEU A 52 8.66 -1.19 -12.22
N VAL A 53 8.42 -1.98 -13.26
CA VAL A 53 9.27 -3.07 -13.70
C VAL A 53 9.80 -2.77 -15.09
N GLN A 54 11.11 -2.71 -15.23
CA GLN A 54 11.78 -2.32 -16.48
C GLN A 54 12.77 -3.39 -16.91
N GLY A 55 12.79 -3.73 -18.19
CA GLY A 55 13.71 -4.74 -18.70
C GLY A 55 13.38 -5.15 -20.12
N ARG A 56 14.39 -5.62 -20.86
CA ARG A 56 14.24 -6.13 -22.23
C ARG A 56 13.51 -5.15 -23.18
N GLY A 57 13.67 -3.84 -22.96
CA GLY A 57 12.99 -2.80 -23.73
C GLY A 57 11.55 -2.48 -23.33
N HIS A 58 11.04 -3.07 -22.24
CA HIS A 58 9.68 -2.86 -21.75
C HIS A 58 9.66 -2.10 -20.42
N ASN A 59 8.58 -1.32 -20.23
CA ASN A 59 8.20 -0.71 -18.97
C ASN A 59 6.81 -1.24 -18.58
N LEU A 60 6.71 -1.88 -17.42
CA LEU A 60 5.48 -2.42 -16.88
C LEU A 60 5.18 -1.75 -15.54
N LEU A 61 3.93 -1.36 -15.34
CA LEU A 61 3.45 -0.83 -14.08
C LEU A 61 2.49 -1.84 -13.46
N ILE A 62 2.78 -2.27 -12.24
CA ILE A 62 1.95 -3.20 -11.47
C ILE A 62 1.19 -2.39 -10.43
N ASP A 63 -0.12 -2.26 -10.61
CA ASP A 63 -1.03 -1.40 -9.84
C ASP A 63 -0.70 0.10 -10.00
N THR A 64 -1.68 0.96 -9.68
CA THR A 64 -1.59 2.43 -9.88
C THR A 64 -1.96 3.22 -8.63
N GLY A 65 -2.14 2.55 -7.50
CA GLY A 65 -2.57 3.20 -6.26
C GLY A 65 -3.97 3.81 -6.38
N PHE A 66 -4.25 4.81 -5.55
CA PHE A 66 -5.55 5.47 -5.46
C PHE A 66 -5.67 6.67 -6.39
N GLY A 67 -4.56 7.35 -6.68
CA GLY A 67 -4.55 8.53 -7.53
C GLY A 67 -5.46 9.65 -6.99
N ASP A 68 -6.32 10.18 -7.87
CA ASP A 68 -7.21 11.32 -7.62
C ASP A 68 -8.70 11.00 -7.84
N LYS A 69 -9.05 9.73 -8.07
CA LYS A 69 -10.42 9.32 -8.42
C LYS A 69 -11.40 9.32 -7.23
N ARG A 70 -10.88 9.24 -6.01
CA ARG A 70 -11.68 9.18 -4.78
C ARG A 70 -11.94 10.57 -4.23
N SER A 71 -13.14 10.78 -3.70
CA SER A 71 -13.49 12.02 -3.02
C SER A 71 -12.68 12.19 -1.72
N PRO A 72 -12.51 13.42 -1.22
CA PRO A 72 -11.86 13.64 0.08
C PRO A 72 -12.53 12.87 1.22
N GLU A 73 -13.85 12.73 1.20
CA GLU A 73 -14.63 11.99 2.20
C GLU A 73 -14.33 10.48 2.15
N GLU A 74 -14.23 9.90 0.94
CA GLU A 74 -13.83 8.50 0.76
C GLU A 74 -12.40 8.27 1.25
N MET A 75 -11.50 9.22 0.96
CA MET A 75 -10.10 9.15 1.40
C MET A 75 -9.97 9.26 2.92
N GLU A 76 -10.77 10.11 3.56
CA GLU A 76 -10.84 10.23 5.02
C GLU A 76 -11.41 8.97 5.67
N THR A 77 -12.49 8.42 5.10
CA THR A 77 -13.10 7.16 5.57
C THR A 77 -12.12 6.00 5.55
N LEU A 78 -11.31 5.91 4.48
CA LEU A 78 -10.25 4.91 4.32
C LEU A 78 -8.97 5.25 5.12
N GLY A 79 -8.96 6.36 5.87
CA GLY A 79 -7.83 6.82 6.66
C GLY A 79 -6.56 7.03 5.83
N VAL A 80 -6.68 7.49 4.58
CA VAL A 80 -5.55 7.60 3.68
C VAL A 80 -4.60 8.70 4.11
N ARG A 81 -3.34 8.33 4.30
CA ARG A 81 -2.23 9.24 4.64
C ARG A 81 -1.23 9.22 3.49
N LYS A 82 -1.31 10.23 2.62
CA LYS A 82 -0.39 10.35 1.48
C LYS A 82 1.02 10.66 1.98
N ARG A 83 2.01 10.03 1.34
CA ARG A 83 3.42 10.37 1.52
C ARG A 83 3.80 11.38 0.46
N ALA A 84 4.55 12.42 0.82
CA ALA A 84 5.15 13.31 -0.18
C ALA A 84 6.03 12.47 -1.11
N THR A 85 5.70 12.44 -2.39
CA THR A 85 6.52 11.77 -3.40
C THR A 85 7.82 12.55 -3.52
N THR A 86 8.90 12.09 -2.87
CA THR A 86 10.24 12.55 -3.19
C THR A 86 10.56 12.05 -4.59
N GLY A 87 10.40 12.93 -5.57
CA GLY A 87 10.64 12.65 -6.97
C GLY A 87 12.14 12.52 -7.22
N GLU A 88 12.67 11.32 -7.03
CA GLU A 88 13.90 10.87 -7.69
C GLU A 88 13.67 9.41 -8.09
N LEU A 89 13.47 9.21 -9.41
CA LEU A 89 13.63 7.93 -10.08
C LEU A 89 15.01 7.89 -10.73
#